data_AF-A0A6A3ACG2-F1
#
_entry.id   AF-A0A6A3ACG2-F1
#
_cell.length_a   1.000
_cell.length_b   1.000
_cell.length_c   1.000
_cell.angle_alpha   90.00
_cell.angle_beta   90.00
_cell.angle_gamma   90.00
#
_symmetry.space_group_name_H-M   'P 1'
#
loop_
_entity.id
_entity.type
_entity.pdbx_description
1 polymer ?
#
loop_
_entity_poly.entity_id
_entity_poly.type
_entity_poly.pdbx_seq_one_letter_code
_entity_poly.pdbx_strand_id
1 'polypeptide(L)'
;MKVSLGAWSWDTTTGEEFRVGAGLAEPYAISWCAVEYFEDSGAILRMLLQHFKLETPHYGRTLLHHAILCGSTGAVKVLLSCGANAECPVKTLKTEFRPIHLAAHLGLSETLQSLIDSSCHINSKTDCGDTALMICAKYKHEECLKVLTRAGADFGLVNVSGQSASSIAGSNRWFLGFQQTVLDVIKGLRIPKSSNLSVFSPLMFVAETGDHEVLKALIGSGEVDIDYQNENGFSAIVIAALKAFRLLAYAGADVKLLNKSGETAITLSELNQNHDLFEKVMLELELEKGNRNAGGFYALHCAARYGDLDAVMLLTSRGYDVNVPDGDGYTPLMLAAREGNGPMCELLISHGANCDFKNAKGETALSLARKTTVLKNDADYVILDELARNLVFGGARVLKHTKEGKGNPHWKDMKMVRNSGLLQWGKSSRRNVTCREAELGPSASFRRNRHSKGDANGPGIFRVVTTTNKGVHFVCEGGSEMAELWVRGIKLITREAIFGSQKDSREQLGS
;
A
#
# COMPACT_ATOMS: atom_id res chain seq x y z
N MET A 1 13.47 -51.99 -47.16
CA MET A 1 13.61 -51.06 -48.31
C MET A 1 13.99 -49.69 -47.76
N LYS A 2 14.98 -49.05 -48.39
CA LYS A 2 15.32 -47.64 -48.16
C LYS A 2 14.55 -46.82 -49.19
N VAL A 3 13.81 -45.81 -48.76
CA VAL A 3 12.98 -44.96 -49.63
C VAL A 3 13.45 -43.51 -49.43
N SER A 4 13.55 -42.74 -50.51
CA SER A 4 14.02 -41.35 -50.49
C SER A 4 12.85 -40.39 -50.74
N LEU A 5 12.29 -39.80 -49.68
CA LEU A 5 11.28 -38.75 -49.76
C LEU A 5 11.58 -37.72 -48.64
N GLY A 6 11.65 -36.44 -48.99
CA GLY A 6 11.88 -35.33 -48.04
C GLY A 6 13.35 -35.12 -47.63
N ALA A 7 13.92 -33.96 -47.96
CA ALA A 7 15.30 -33.63 -47.60
C ALA A 7 15.34 -32.78 -46.33
N TRP A 8 16.36 -32.94 -45.51
CA TRP A 8 16.53 -32.20 -44.26
C TRP A 8 17.95 -31.61 -44.24
N SER A 9 18.07 -30.33 -43.88
CA SER A 9 19.34 -29.61 -43.83
C SER A 9 19.52 -28.99 -42.46
N TRP A 10 20.77 -28.76 -42.09
CA TRP A 10 21.15 -28.08 -40.87
C TRP A 10 21.45 -26.62 -41.18
N ASP A 11 20.96 -25.72 -40.34
CA ASP A 11 21.47 -24.36 -40.24
C ASP A 11 22.88 -24.45 -39.64
N THR A 12 23.89 -24.04 -40.41
CA THR A 12 25.29 -24.10 -39.99
C THR A 12 25.64 -23.19 -38.81
N THR A 13 24.79 -22.18 -38.58
CA THR A 13 24.94 -21.13 -37.58
C THR A 13 24.29 -21.52 -36.26
N THR A 14 23.04 -22.00 -36.30
CA THR A 14 22.29 -22.39 -35.10
C THR A 14 22.43 -23.88 -34.77
N GLY A 15 22.84 -24.71 -35.72
CA GLY A 15 22.83 -26.16 -35.60
C GLY A 15 21.42 -26.76 -35.65
N GLU A 16 20.44 -26.01 -36.17
CA GLU A 16 19.03 -26.40 -36.20
C GLU A 16 18.67 -27.14 -37.50
N GLU A 17 17.87 -28.20 -37.42
CA GLU A 17 17.35 -28.91 -38.60
C GLU A 17 16.10 -28.21 -39.16
N PHE A 18 16.10 -27.94 -40.45
CA PHE A 18 14.91 -27.49 -41.18
C PHE A 18 14.68 -28.34 -42.43
N ARG A 19 13.40 -28.46 -42.83
CA ARG A 19 13.02 -29.22 -44.02
C ARG A 19 13.50 -28.50 -45.28
N VAL A 20 14.20 -29.22 -46.14
CA VAL A 20 14.55 -28.79 -47.49
C VAL A 20 13.77 -29.63 -48.52
N GLY A 21 13.54 -29.06 -49.71
CA GLY A 21 12.68 -29.67 -50.74
C GLY A 21 13.10 -31.10 -51.12
N ALA A 22 12.16 -31.91 -51.62
CA ALA A 22 12.24 -33.37 -51.77
C ALA A 22 13.34 -33.95 -52.69
N GLY A 23 14.36 -33.18 -53.10
CA GLY A 23 15.39 -33.59 -54.06
C GLY A 23 16.82 -33.75 -53.51
N LEU A 24 17.07 -33.43 -52.23
CA LEU A 24 18.41 -33.48 -51.61
C LEU A 24 18.51 -34.53 -50.48
N ALA A 25 17.58 -35.49 -50.44
CA ALA A 25 17.34 -36.36 -49.28
C ALA A 25 18.17 -37.63 -49.31
N GLU A 26 18.84 -37.94 -48.21
CA GLU A 26 19.50 -39.24 -48.03
C GLU A 26 18.51 -40.34 -47.63
N PRO A 27 18.73 -41.59 -48.06
CA PRO A 27 17.79 -42.69 -47.89
C PRO A 27 17.68 -43.17 -46.44
N TYR A 28 16.47 -43.12 -45.87
CA TYR A 28 16.19 -43.58 -44.52
C TYR A 28 15.18 -44.75 -44.51
N ALA A 29 14.96 -45.38 -43.35
CA ALA A 29 14.15 -46.59 -43.23
C ALA A 29 12.64 -46.33 -43.45
N ILE A 30 11.89 -47.33 -43.93
CA ILE A 30 10.45 -47.20 -44.21
C ILE A 30 9.60 -46.75 -43.00
N SER A 31 10.06 -47.04 -41.77
CA SER A 31 9.42 -46.56 -40.54
C SER A 31 9.46 -45.04 -40.40
N TRP A 32 10.51 -44.38 -40.89
CA TRP A 32 10.63 -42.92 -40.92
C TRP A 32 9.72 -42.32 -42.00
N CYS A 33 9.54 -42.99 -43.15
CA CYS A 33 8.60 -42.53 -44.18
C CYS A 33 7.16 -42.61 -43.67
N ALA A 34 6.84 -43.65 -42.89
CA ALA A 34 5.52 -43.81 -42.28
C ALA A 34 5.22 -42.74 -41.22
N VAL A 35 6.24 -42.10 -40.65
CA VAL A 35 6.09 -40.94 -39.75
C VAL A 35 5.92 -39.65 -40.54
N GLU A 36 6.69 -39.45 -41.61
CA GLU A 36 6.56 -38.26 -42.48
C GLU A 36 5.20 -38.22 -43.20
N TYR A 37 4.72 -39.37 -43.66
CA TYR A 37 3.41 -39.55 -44.29
C TYR A 37 2.48 -40.34 -43.36
N PHE A 38 2.29 -39.80 -42.16
CA PHE A 38 1.45 -40.44 -41.16
C PHE A 38 0.02 -40.62 -41.67
N GLU A 39 -0.44 -41.87 -41.62
CA GLU A 39 -1.80 -42.26 -41.93
C GLU A 39 -2.68 -42.13 -40.67
N ASP A 40 -3.89 -41.61 -40.84
CA ASP A 40 -4.74 -41.12 -39.74
C ASP A 40 -4.98 -42.16 -38.62
N SER A 41 -5.13 -43.45 -38.96
CA SER A 41 -5.31 -44.51 -37.95
C SER A 41 -4.01 -44.94 -37.24
N GLY A 42 -2.86 -44.60 -37.81
CA GLY A 42 -1.54 -45.03 -37.36
C GLY A 42 -1.30 -46.53 -37.47
N ALA A 43 -2.16 -47.28 -38.17
CA ALA A 43 -2.08 -48.74 -38.27
C ALA A 43 -0.80 -49.18 -38.97
N ILE A 44 -0.41 -48.48 -40.04
CA ILE A 44 0.82 -48.74 -40.79
C ILE A 44 2.04 -48.57 -39.88
N LEU A 45 2.07 -47.49 -39.10
CA LEU A 45 3.18 -47.22 -38.19
C LEU A 45 3.25 -48.28 -37.09
N ARG A 46 2.13 -48.66 -36.46
CA ARG A 46 2.10 -49.72 -35.43
C ARG A 46 2.59 -51.06 -35.97
N MET A 47 2.16 -51.45 -37.18
CA MET A 47 2.59 -52.67 -37.84
C MET A 47 4.10 -52.67 -38.08
N LEU A 48 4.66 -51.56 -38.57
CA LEU A 48 6.10 -51.44 -38.79
C LEU A 48 6.87 -51.52 -37.46
N LEU A 49 6.38 -50.87 -36.39
CA LEU A 49 7.03 -50.87 -35.08
C LEU A 49 7.08 -52.25 -34.40
N GLN A 50 6.28 -53.23 -34.82
CA GLN A 50 6.40 -54.62 -34.34
C GLN A 50 7.70 -55.29 -34.81
N HIS A 51 8.29 -54.82 -35.92
CA HIS A 51 9.46 -55.44 -36.55
C HIS A 51 10.72 -54.57 -36.47
N PHE A 52 10.60 -53.30 -36.07
CA PHE A 52 11.72 -52.35 -35.96
C PHE A 52 11.92 -51.87 -34.53
N LYS A 53 13.19 -51.69 -34.14
CA LYS A 53 13.52 -51.07 -32.84
C LYS A 53 13.18 -49.57 -32.88
N LEU A 54 12.47 -49.07 -31.87
CA LEU A 54 12.06 -47.66 -31.79
C LEU A 54 13.24 -46.70 -31.63
N GLU A 55 14.30 -47.13 -30.93
CA GLU A 55 15.40 -46.25 -30.51
C GLU A 55 16.59 -46.23 -31.48
N THR A 56 16.52 -46.89 -32.65
CA THR A 56 17.63 -46.83 -33.62
C THR A 56 17.83 -45.38 -34.09
N PRO A 57 18.96 -44.73 -33.71
CA PRO A 57 19.17 -43.34 -34.06
C PRO A 57 19.56 -43.25 -35.53
N HIS A 58 19.06 -42.23 -36.21
CA HIS A 58 19.49 -41.85 -37.55
C HIS A 58 20.01 -40.42 -37.47
N TYR A 59 21.31 -40.20 -37.72
CA TYR A 59 21.97 -38.91 -37.54
C TYR A 59 21.78 -38.29 -36.14
N GLY A 60 21.85 -39.11 -35.09
CA GLY A 60 21.77 -38.63 -33.70
C GLY A 60 20.35 -38.29 -33.23
N ARG A 61 19.32 -38.43 -34.08
CA ARG A 61 17.89 -38.29 -33.72
C ARG A 61 17.14 -39.62 -33.77
N THR A 62 16.12 -39.75 -32.92
CA THR A 62 15.23 -40.92 -32.91
C THR A 62 13.98 -40.69 -33.77
N LEU A 63 13.21 -41.76 -34.01
CA LEU A 63 11.95 -41.69 -34.76
C LEU A 63 10.93 -40.73 -34.09
N LEU A 64 10.97 -40.62 -32.76
CA LEU A 64 10.16 -39.68 -31.99
C LEU A 64 10.51 -38.22 -32.31
N HIS A 65 11.81 -37.88 -32.37
CA HIS A 65 12.24 -36.53 -32.75
C HIS A 65 11.81 -36.17 -34.16
N HIS A 66 11.89 -37.13 -35.08
CA HIS A 66 11.43 -36.93 -36.45
C HIS A 66 9.93 -36.66 -36.53
N ALA A 67 9.11 -37.40 -35.77
CA ALA A 67 7.67 -37.15 -35.69
C ALA A 67 7.34 -35.73 -35.20
N ILE A 68 8.10 -35.23 -34.23
CA ILE A 68 7.96 -33.86 -33.70
C ILE A 68 8.36 -32.82 -34.76
N LEU A 69 9.47 -33.03 -35.49
CA LEU A 69 9.89 -32.15 -36.58
C LEU A 69 8.86 -32.09 -37.72
N CYS A 70 8.19 -33.21 -38.00
CA CYS A 70 7.10 -33.27 -38.98
C CYS A 70 5.81 -32.61 -38.48
N GLY A 71 5.71 -32.22 -37.20
CA GLY A 71 4.50 -31.68 -36.61
C GLY A 71 3.35 -32.70 -36.48
N SER A 72 3.64 -34.00 -36.57
CA SER A 72 2.62 -35.04 -36.57
C SER A 72 2.29 -35.52 -35.15
N THR A 73 1.33 -34.86 -34.50
CA THR A 73 0.84 -35.23 -33.16
C THR A 73 0.35 -36.69 -33.12
N GLY A 74 -0.31 -37.16 -34.19
CA GLY A 74 -0.80 -38.54 -34.31
C GLY A 74 0.34 -39.56 -34.28
N ALA A 75 1.41 -39.32 -35.05
CA ALA A 75 2.60 -40.16 -35.05
C ALA A 75 3.28 -40.18 -33.69
N VAL A 76 3.39 -39.02 -33.02
CA VAL A 76 3.96 -38.93 -31.66
C VAL A 76 3.17 -39.78 -30.67
N LYS A 77 1.84 -39.66 -30.66
CA LYS A 77 0.97 -40.47 -29.78
C LYS A 77 1.14 -41.97 -30.02
N VAL A 78 1.21 -42.39 -31.29
CA VAL A 78 1.45 -43.80 -31.63
C VAL A 78 2.81 -44.26 -31.13
N LEU A 79 3.87 -43.50 -31.37
CA LEU A 79 5.23 -43.83 -30.94
C LEU A 79 5.32 -43.95 -29.40
N LEU A 80 4.75 -42.99 -28.67
CA LEU A 80 4.70 -43.03 -27.20
C LEU A 80 3.90 -44.24 -26.69
N SER A 81 2.75 -44.56 -27.31
CA SER A 81 1.96 -45.76 -26.96
C SER A 81 2.70 -47.07 -27.23
N CYS A 82 3.66 -47.07 -28.15
CA CYS A 82 4.53 -48.20 -28.45
C CYS A 82 5.80 -48.24 -27.59
N GLY A 83 5.91 -47.38 -26.56
CA GLY A 83 7.04 -47.36 -25.63
C GLY A 83 8.24 -46.55 -26.11
N ALA A 84 8.05 -45.54 -26.97
CA ALA A 84 9.12 -44.62 -27.32
C ALA A 84 9.62 -43.88 -26.08
N ASN A 85 10.93 -43.82 -25.89
CA ASN A 85 11.53 -43.08 -24.80
C ASN A 85 11.45 -41.56 -25.04
N ALA A 86 10.61 -40.88 -24.25
CA ALA A 86 10.41 -39.43 -24.30
C ALA A 86 11.62 -38.61 -23.77
N GLU A 87 12.60 -39.27 -23.15
CA GLU A 87 13.79 -38.65 -22.55
C GLU A 87 15.07 -38.87 -23.36
N CYS A 88 15.00 -39.59 -24.48
CA CYS A 88 16.17 -39.84 -25.31
C CYS A 88 16.67 -38.50 -25.87
N PRO A 89 17.93 -38.09 -25.61
CA PRO A 89 18.45 -36.85 -26.15
C PRO A 89 18.79 -36.97 -27.64
N VAL A 90 18.55 -35.90 -28.40
CA VAL A 90 19.21 -35.70 -29.70
C VAL A 90 20.66 -35.34 -29.41
N LYS A 91 21.59 -36.13 -29.97
CA LYS A 91 23.02 -35.84 -29.90
C LYS A 91 23.46 -35.28 -31.24
N THR A 92 23.49 -33.96 -31.36
CA THR A 92 24.15 -33.29 -32.49
C THR A 92 25.63 -33.04 -32.15
N LEU A 93 26.42 -32.55 -33.11
CA LEU A 93 27.83 -32.21 -32.88
C LEU A 93 28.05 -31.08 -31.85
N LYS A 94 27.00 -30.30 -31.50
CA LYS A 94 27.12 -29.09 -30.67
C LYS A 94 26.05 -28.93 -29.59
N THR A 95 24.95 -29.69 -29.64
CA THR A 95 23.80 -29.49 -28.73
C THR A 95 23.13 -30.81 -28.34
N GLU A 96 22.89 -30.97 -27.04
CA GLU A 96 22.02 -31.97 -26.44
C GLU A 96 20.67 -31.32 -26.08
N PHE A 97 19.60 -31.81 -26.70
CA PHE A 97 18.24 -31.42 -26.37
C PHE A 97 17.31 -32.63 -26.43
N ARG A 98 16.11 -32.49 -25.88
CA ARG A 98 15.15 -33.58 -25.65
C ARG A 98 13.88 -33.33 -26.45
N PRO A 99 13.01 -34.33 -26.64
CA PRO A 99 11.73 -34.18 -27.32
C PRO A 99 10.90 -32.99 -26.81
N ILE A 100 10.89 -32.78 -25.49
CA ILE A 100 10.16 -31.66 -24.87
C ILE A 100 10.71 -30.28 -25.29
N HIS A 101 12.03 -30.13 -25.40
CA HIS A 101 12.69 -28.90 -25.83
C HIS A 101 12.36 -28.60 -27.30
N LEU A 102 12.34 -29.63 -28.13
CA LEU A 102 12.02 -29.52 -29.55
C LEU A 102 10.54 -29.15 -29.79
N ALA A 103 9.62 -29.81 -29.08
CA ALA A 103 8.20 -29.48 -29.14
C ALA A 103 7.92 -28.05 -28.67
N ALA A 104 8.59 -27.61 -27.60
CA ALA A 104 8.52 -26.24 -27.09
C ALA A 104 9.09 -25.22 -28.09
N HIS A 105 10.21 -25.52 -28.75
CA HIS A 105 10.83 -24.65 -29.76
C HIS A 105 9.94 -24.45 -31.00
N LEU A 106 9.30 -25.53 -31.47
CA LEU A 106 8.41 -25.50 -32.64
C LEU A 106 7.00 -24.95 -32.33
N GLY A 107 6.65 -24.77 -31.06
CA GLY A 107 5.33 -24.28 -30.66
C GLY A 107 4.21 -25.32 -30.76
N LEU A 108 4.53 -26.62 -30.71
CA LEU A 108 3.58 -27.72 -30.89
C LEU A 108 2.90 -28.10 -29.56
N SER A 109 1.88 -27.35 -29.16
CA SER A 109 1.20 -27.51 -27.85
C SER A 109 0.57 -28.89 -27.63
N GLU A 110 -0.08 -29.48 -28.63
CA GLU A 110 -0.69 -30.82 -28.51
C GLU A 110 0.34 -31.94 -28.40
N THR A 111 1.44 -31.80 -29.13
CA THR A 111 2.57 -32.73 -29.06
C THR A 111 3.26 -32.62 -27.70
N LEU A 112 3.42 -31.40 -27.20
CA LEU A 112 3.96 -31.12 -25.87
C LEU A 112 3.08 -31.74 -24.76
N GLN A 113 1.76 -31.59 -24.86
CA GLN A 113 0.82 -32.24 -23.94
C GLN A 113 0.97 -33.77 -23.99
N SER A 114 1.06 -34.36 -25.19
CA SER A 114 1.24 -35.81 -25.35
C SER A 114 2.53 -36.32 -24.71
N LEU A 115 3.62 -35.54 -24.78
CA LEU A 115 4.89 -35.86 -24.10
C LEU A 115 4.75 -35.77 -22.57
N ILE A 116 4.05 -34.76 -22.06
CA ILE A 116 3.78 -34.60 -20.63
C ILE A 116 2.95 -35.76 -20.09
N ASP A 117 1.91 -36.17 -20.82
CA ASP A 117 1.06 -37.30 -20.47
C ASP A 117 1.85 -38.62 -20.40
N SER A 118 2.94 -38.72 -21.17
CA SER A 118 3.89 -39.85 -21.12
C SER A 118 4.90 -39.81 -19.95
N SER A 119 4.71 -38.91 -18.97
CA SER A 119 5.55 -38.73 -17.78
C SER A 119 6.99 -38.27 -18.07
N CYS A 120 7.18 -37.40 -19.06
CA CYS A 120 8.48 -36.78 -19.32
C CYS A 120 8.94 -35.83 -18.19
N HIS A 121 10.24 -35.62 -18.07
CA HIS A 121 10.85 -34.67 -17.14
C HIS A 121 10.68 -33.24 -17.67
N ILE A 122 9.63 -32.57 -17.21
CA ILE A 122 9.23 -31.20 -17.62
C ILE A 122 10.36 -30.16 -17.44
N ASN A 123 11.14 -30.30 -16.37
CA ASN A 123 12.20 -29.37 -15.99
C ASN A 123 13.59 -29.79 -16.46
N SER A 124 13.66 -30.67 -17.46
CA SER A 124 14.93 -31.01 -18.11
C SER A 124 15.61 -29.76 -18.66
N LYS A 125 16.94 -29.80 -18.71
CA LYS A 125 17.77 -28.70 -19.23
C LYS A 125 18.51 -29.15 -20.48
N THR A 126 18.68 -28.22 -21.42
CA THR A 126 19.62 -28.34 -22.54
C THR A 126 21.05 -28.05 -22.09
N ASP A 127 22.02 -28.15 -22.99
CA ASP A 127 23.43 -27.80 -22.73
C ASP A 127 23.63 -26.34 -22.28
N CYS A 128 22.83 -25.41 -22.80
CA CYS A 128 22.83 -24.01 -22.37
C CYS A 128 22.08 -23.79 -21.04
N GLY A 129 21.51 -24.85 -20.46
CA GLY A 129 20.73 -24.80 -19.23
C GLY A 129 19.27 -24.36 -19.44
N ASP A 130 18.83 -24.18 -20.68
CA ASP A 130 17.45 -23.76 -20.98
C ASP A 130 16.47 -24.90 -20.73
N THR A 131 15.36 -24.58 -20.07
CA THR A 131 14.21 -25.50 -19.92
C THR A 131 13.21 -25.30 -21.05
N ALA A 132 12.28 -26.24 -21.23
CA ALA A 132 11.17 -26.07 -22.17
C ALA A 132 10.39 -24.77 -21.93
N LEU A 133 10.23 -24.35 -20.66
CA LEU A 133 9.57 -23.10 -20.28
C LEU A 133 10.33 -21.86 -20.82
N MET A 134 11.66 -21.85 -20.68
CA MET A 134 12.53 -20.77 -21.17
C MET A 134 12.53 -20.69 -22.69
N ILE A 135 12.49 -21.83 -23.37
CA ILE A 135 12.39 -21.91 -24.83
C ILE A 135 11.05 -21.31 -25.29
N CYS A 136 9.92 -21.68 -24.67
CA CYS A 136 8.63 -21.05 -24.96
C CYS A 136 8.67 -19.53 -24.77
N ALA A 137 9.35 -19.04 -23.73
CA ALA A 137 9.53 -17.61 -23.49
C ALA A 137 10.39 -16.90 -24.55
N LYS A 138 11.42 -17.58 -25.05
CA LYS A 138 12.31 -17.07 -26.10
C LYS A 138 11.60 -16.92 -27.45
N TYR A 139 10.79 -17.92 -27.82
CA TYR A 139 10.10 -17.98 -29.11
C TYR A 139 8.63 -17.49 -29.08
N LYS A 140 8.14 -17.04 -27.91
CA LYS A 140 6.81 -16.42 -27.72
C LYS A 140 5.64 -17.38 -27.95
N HIS A 141 5.80 -18.64 -27.54
CA HIS A 141 4.79 -19.69 -27.73
C HIS A 141 3.79 -19.74 -26.56
N GLU A 142 2.70 -18.97 -26.67
CA GLU A 142 1.65 -18.83 -25.64
C GLU A 142 1.02 -20.15 -25.22
N GLU A 143 0.52 -20.94 -26.17
CA GLU A 143 -0.21 -22.17 -25.85
C GLU A 143 0.69 -23.24 -25.23
N CYS A 144 1.96 -23.32 -25.67
CA CYS A 144 2.95 -24.20 -25.04
C CYS A 144 3.29 -23.76 -23.61
N LEU A 145 3.38 -22.44 -23.37
CA LEU A 145 3.59 -21.89 -22.03
C LEU A 145 2.43 -22.26 -21.09
N LYS A 146 1.18 -22.16 -21.56
CA LYS A 146 -0.01 -22.57 -20.78
C LYS A 146 0.03 -24.05 -20.42
N VAL A 147 0.35 -24.92 -21.39
CA VAL A 147 0.47 -26.37 -21.18
C VAL A 147 1.52 -26.70 -20.13
N LEU A 148 2.73 -26.13 -20.25
CA LEU A 148 3.82 -26.34 -19.28
C LEU A 148 3.48 -25.83 -17.88
N THR A 149 2.85 -24.67 -17.79
CA THR A 149 2.44 -24.09 -16.49
C THR A 149 1.42 -24.98 -15.80
N ARG A 150 0.41 -25.49 -16.53
CA ARG A 150 -0.59 -26.42 -15.99
C ARG A 150 0.01 -27.76 -15.55
N ALA A 151 1.06 -28.20 -16.24
CA ALA A 151 1.79 -29.43 -15.91
C ALA A 151 2.74 -29.28 -14.71
N GLY A 152 2.90 -28.06 -14.16
CA GLY A 152 3.75 -27.81 -12.99
C GLY A 152 5.22 -27.56 -13.34
N ALA A 153 5.50 -27.00 -14.52
CA ALA A 153 6.83 -26.49 -14.86
C ALA A 153 7.31 -25.45 -13.82
N ASP A 154 8.61 -25.47 -13.53
CA ASP A 154 9.21 -24.66 -12.48
C ASP A 154 9.75 -23.33 -13.03
N PHE A 155 9.15 -22.22 -12.57
CA PHE A 155 9.51 -20.86 -12.96
C PHE A 155 10.75 -20.31 -12.24
N GLY A 156 11.18 -20.95 -11.15
CA GLY A 156 12.34 -20.56 -10.36
C GLY A 156 13.69 -20.99 -10.95
N LEU A 157 13.67 -21.78 -12.03
CA LEU A 157 14.89 -22.25 -12.68
C LEU A 157 15.54 -21.15 -13.53
N VAL A 158 16.88 -21.21 -13.60
CA VAL A 158 17.71 -20.36 -14.46
C VAL A 158 18.63 -21.19 -15.37
N ASN A 159 18.97 -20.62 -16.52
CA ASN A 159 19.93 -21.18 -17.47
C ASN A 159 21.39 -20.87 -17.07
N VAL A 160 22.37 -21.29 -17.86
CA VAL A 160 23.80 -21.06 -17.58
C VAL A 160 24.15 -19.57 -17.52
N SER A 161 23.41 -18.73 -18.26
CA SER A 161 23.55 -17.27 -18.24
C SER A 161 22.83 -16.59 -17.06
N GLY A 162 22.21 -17.35 -16.15
CA GLY A 162 21.46 -16.83 -15.01
C GLY A 162 20.08 -16.26 -15.35
N GLN A 163 19.55 -16.54 -16.55
CA GLN A 163 18.26 -16.02 -17.00
C GLN A 163 17.12 -17.01 -16.67
N SER A 164 16.03 -16.49 -16.10
CA SER A 164 14.75 -17.19 -15.91
C SER A 164 13.81 -17.00 -17.11
N ALA A 165 12.73 -17.78 -17.19
CA ALA A 165 11.73 -17.65 -18.24
C ALA A 165 11.11 -16.23 -18.30
N SER A 166 10.84 -15.60 -17.15
CA SER A 166 10.33 -14.22 -17.08
C SER A 166 11.34 -13.20 -17.60
N SER A 167 12.62 -13.35 -17.23
CA SER A 167 13.69 -12.46 -17.71
C SER A 167 13.91 -12.57 -19.23
N ILE A 168 13.84 -13.79 -19.79
CA ILE A 168 13.96 -14.07 -21.22
C ILE A 168 12.79 -13.42 -21.99
N ALA A 169 11.55 -13.55 -21.48
CA ALA A 169 10.39 -12.88 -22.07
C ALA A 169 10.58 -11.35 -22.08
N GLY A 170 11.14 -10.78 -21.02
CA GLY A 170 11.53 -9.37 -20.94
C GLY A 170 12.54 -8.97 -22.02
N SER A 171 13.67 -9.68 -22.10
CA SER A 171 14.72 -9.40 -23.10
C SER A 171 14.22 -9.51 -24.55
N ASN A 172 13.24 -10.38 -24.81
CA ASN A 172 12.64 -10.57 -26.14
C ASN A 172 11.44 -9.66 -26.43
N ARG A 173 11.19 -8.62 -25.60
CA ARG A 173 10.06 -7.67 -25.71
C ARG A 173 8.70 -8.37 -25.73
N TRP A 174 8.56 -9.44 -24.95
CA TRP A 174 7.33 -10.25 -24.84
C TRP A 174 6.84 -10.41 -23.39
N PHE A 175 7.25 -9.48 -22.50
CA PHE A 175 6.85 -9.53 -21.10
C PHE A 175 5.33 -9.46 -20.91
N LEU A 176 4.63 -8.58 -21.64
CA LEU A 176 3.17 -8.44 -21.51
C LEU A 176 2.39 -9.70 -21.96
N GLY A 177 2.81 -10.34 -23.06
CA GLY A 177 2.19 -11.58 -23.52
C GLY A 177 2.46 -12.76 -22.58
N PHE A 178 3.69 -12.87 -22.08
CA PHE A 178 4.06 -13.82 -21.04
C PHE A 178 3.23 -13.62 -19.78
N GLN A 179 3.11 -12.37 -19.32
CA GLN A 179 2.35 -11.99 -18.14
C GLN A 179 0.87 -12.36 -18.27
N GLN A 180 0.22 -11.97 -19.36
CA GLN A 180 -1.18 -12.34 -19.60
C GLN A 180 -1.38 -13.85 -19.61
N THR A 181 -0.46 -14.58 -20.26
CA THR A 181 -0.53 -16.05 -20.34
C THR A 181 -0.44 -16.71 -18.97
N VAL A 182 0.46 -16.26 -18.12
CA VAL A 182 0.61 -16.77 -16.74
C VAL A 182 -0.62 -16.41 -15.91
N LEU A 183 -1.14 -15.18 -16.02
CA LEU A 183 -2.36 -14.76 -15.33
C LEU A 183 -3.58 -15.61 -15.73
N ASP A 184 -3.74 -15.93 -17.02
CA ASP A 184 -4.84 -16.78 -17.50
C ASP A 184 -4.80 -18.19 -16.91
N VAL A 185 -3.60 -18.74 -16.65
CA VAL A 185 -3.47 -20.05 -15.99
C VAL A 185 -3.82 -19.96 -14.50
N ILE A 186 -3.44 -18.87 -13.82
CA ILE A 186 -3.79 -18.66 -12.41
C ILE A 186 -5.30 -18.47 -12.25
N LYS A 187 -5.99 -17.82 -13.21
CA LYS A 187 -7.47 -17.76 -13.25
C LYS A 187 -8.11 -19.15 -13.29
N GLY A 188 -7.44 -20.12 -13.91
CA GLY A 188 -7.82 -21.54 -13.91
C GLY A 188 -7.50 -22.29 -12.61
N LEU A 189 -7.20 -21.58 -11.50
CA LEU A 189 -6.84 -22.12 -10.19
C LEU A 189 -5.59 -23.03 -10.22
N ARG A 190 -4.64 -22.75 -11.12
CA ARG A 190 -3.33 -23.43 -11.15
C ARG A 190 -2.21 -22.44 -10.89
N ILE A 191 -1.55 -22.62 -9.75
CA ILE A 191 -0.46 -21.74 -9.30
C ILE A 191 0.84 -22.22 -9.94
N PRO A 192 1.60 -21.34 -10.60
CA PRO A 192 2.92 -21.67 -11.12
C PRO A 192 3.84 -22.13 -9.99
N LYS A 193 4.50 -23.27 -10.18
CA LYS A 193 5.48 -23.78 -9.22
C LYS A 193 6.77 -22.99 -9.35
N SER A 194 7.42 -22.72 -8.22
CA SER A 194 8.75 -22.12 -8.17
C SER A 194 9.60 -22.78 -7.10
N SER A 195 10.75 -23.34 -7.48
CA SER A 195 11.76 -23.82 -6.52
C SER A 195 12.58 -22.69 -5.89
N ASN A 196 12.62 -21.52 -6.55
CA ASN A 196 13.33 -20.35 -6.07
C ASN A 196 12.44 -19.10 -6.14
N LEU A 197 11.88 -18.73 -4.99
CA LEU A 197 11.01 -17.56 -4.86
C LEU A 197 11.74 -16.22 -5.06
N SER A 198 13.07 -16.18 -5.01
CA SER A 198 13.82 -14.96 -5.34
C SER A 198 13.88 -14.72 -6.85
N VAL A 199 13.90 -15.80 -7.64
CA VAL A 199 13.86 -15.75 -9.10
C VAL A 199 12.43 -15.53 -9.60
N PHE A 200 11.46 -16.24 -9.02
CA PHE A 200 10.06 -16.09 -9.38
C PHE A 200 9.14 -16.36 -8.18
N SER A 201 8.45 -15.32 -7.71
CA SER A 201 7.35 -15.45 -6.76
C SER A 201 6.02 -15.21 -7.47
N PRO A 202 5.12 -16.21 -7.54
CA PRO A 202 3.79 -16.03 -8.13
C PRO A 202 3.02 -14.87 -7.50
N LEU A 203 3.16 -14.69 -6.17
CA LEU A 203 2.49 -13.61 -5.44
C LEU A 203 2.97 -12.24 -5.87
N MET A 204 4.29 -12.04 -5.89
CA MET A 204 4.89 -10.76 -6.27
C MET A 204 4.61 -10.42 -7.73
N PHE A 205 4.67 -11.45 -8.58
CA PHE A 205 4.35 -11.32 -10.01
C PHE A 205 2.91 -10.84 -10.23
N VAL A 206 1.94 -11.41 -9.52
CA VAL A 206 0.54 -10.98 -9.60
C VAL A 206 0.34 -9.61 -8.94
N ALA A 207 0.99 -9.35 -7.80
CA ALA A 207 0.90 -8.07 -7.09
C ALA A 207 1.36 -6.88 -7.95
N GLU A 208 2.42 -7.05 -8.74
CA GLU A 208 2.93 -6.04 -9.68
C GLU A 208 1.91 -5.71 -10.78
N THR A 209 1.11 -6.70 -11.21
CA THR A 209 0.10 -6.52 -12.27
C THR A 209 -1.08 -5.66 -11.80
N GLY A 210 -1.48 -5.83 -10.53
CA GLY A 210 -2.70 -5.24 -9.97
C GLY A 210 -4.00 -5.94 -10.41
N ASP A 211 -3.96 -7.14 -10.98
CA ASP A 211 -5.17 -7.92 -11.30
C ASP A 211 -5.79 -8.48 -10.01
N HIS A 212 -6.92 -7.89 -9.62
CA HIS A 212 -7.62 -8.16 -8.37
C HIS A 212 -8.22 -9.56 -8.31
N GLU A 213 -8.77 -10.04 -9.43
CA GLU A 213 -9.43 -11.34 -9.50
C GLU A 213 -8.41 -12.47 -9.36
N VAL A 214 -7.28 -12.32 -10.06
CA VAL A 214 -6.18 -13.29 -10.00
C VAL A 214 -5.55 -13.31 -8.62
N LEU A 215 -5.31 -12.14 -8.02
CA LEU A 215 -4.72 -12.06 -6.70
C LEU A 215 -5.62 -12.68 -5.63
N LYS A 216 -6.94 -12.45 -5.73
CA LYS A 216 -7.93 -13.07 -4.85
C LYS A 216 -7.97 -14.59 -5.00
N ALA A 217 -7.92 -15.10 -6.22
CA ALA A 217 -7.84 -16.53 -6.49
C ALA A 217 -6.56 -17.14 -5.91
N LEU A 218 -5.43 -16.45 -6.04
CA LEU A 218 -4.13 -16.89 -5.51
C LEU A 218 -4.14 -16.93 -3.98
N ILE A 219 -4.61 -15.88 -3.31
CA ILE A 219 -4.69 -15.81 -1.84
C ILE A 219 -5.69 -16.86 -1.30
N GLY A 220 -6.82 -17.05 -1.98
CA GLY A 220 -7.84 -18.03 -1.59
C GLY A 220 -7.39 -19.48 -1.66
N SER A 221 -6.30 -19.79 -2.37
CA SER A 221 -5.72 -21.14 -2.43
C SER A 221 -5.07 -21.59 -1.13
N GLY A 222 -4.58 -20.65 -0.30
CA GLY A 222 -3.83 -20.94 0.93
C GLY A 222 -2.43 -21.52 0.73
N GLU A 223 -1.96 -21.71 -0.52
CA GLU A 223 -0.64 -22.30 -0.81
C GLU A 223 0.52 -21.28 -0.73
N VAL A 224 0.20 -19.99 -0.57
CA VAL A 224 1.14 -18.88 -0.74
C VAL A 224 1.32 -18.11 0.57
N ASP A 225 2.58 -17.92 0.95
CA ASP A 225 2.95 -17.02 2.04
C ASP A 225 2.78 -15.56 1.61
N ILE A 226 1.83 -14.86 2.24
CA ILE A 226 1.45 -13.48 1.94
C ILE A 226 2.56 -12.49 2.34
N ASP A 227 3.32 -12.84 3.39
CA ASP A 227 4.33 -11.98 4.01
C ASP A 227 5.75 -12.28 3.53
N TYR A 228 5.90 -13.15 2.52
CA TYR A 228 7.18 -13.46 1.89
C TYR A 228 7.89 -12.18 1.41
N GLN A 229 9.18 -12.06 1.76
CA GLN A 229 10.07 -10.98 1.32
C GLN A 229 11.12 -11.50 0.36
N ASN A 230 11.36 -10.77 -0.74
CA ASN A 230 12.39 -11.10 -1.71
C ASN A 230 13.79 -10.72 -1.19
N GLU A 231 14.83 -10.96 -2.01
CA GLU A 231 16.21 -10.61 -1.66
C GLU A 231 16.42 -9.13 -1.34
N ASN A 232 15.54 -8.24 -1.80
CA ASN A 232 15.61 -6.81 -1.52
C ASN A 232 14.75 -6.40 -0.31
N GLY A 233 14.07 -7.36 0.34
CA GLY A 233 13.16 -7.13 1.47
C GLY A 233 11.77 -6.65 1.07
N PHE A 234 11.44 -6.60 -0.22
CA PHE A 234 10.08 -6.23 -0.64
C PHE A 234 9.15 -7.41 -0.43
N SER A 235 8.00 -7.16 0.20
CA SER A 235 6.86 -8.09 0.24
C SER A 235 5.83 -7.73 -0.83
N ALA A 236 4.86 -8.63 -1.06
CA ALA A 236 3.82 -8.41 -2.06
C ALA A 236 3.00 -7.14 -1.81
N ILE A 237 2.74 -6.81 -0.54
CA ILE A 237 1.99 -5.59 -0.18
C ILE A 237 2.78 -4.31 -0.48
N VAL A 238 4.10 -4.35 -0.30
CA VAL A 238 5.01 -3.24 -0.64
C VAL A 238 5.07 -3.05 -2.16
N ILE A 239 5.13 -4.15 -2.93
CA ILE A 239 5.15 -4.13 -4.41
C ILE A 239 3.81 -3.66 -4.99
N ALA A 240 2.70 -4.14 -4.41
CA ALA A 240 1.36 -3.81 -4.89
C ALA A 240 1.06 -2.30 -4.79
N ALA A 241 1.73 -1.61 -3.85
CA ALA A 241 1.72 -0.19 -3.45
C ALA A 241 0.33 0.47 -3.35
N LEU A 242 -0.50 0.34 -4.38
CA LEU A 242 -1.84 0.91 -4.48
C LEU A 242 -2.84 0.02 -5.23
N LYS A 243 -2.42 -0.71 -6.29
CA LYS A 243 -3.37 -1.42 -7.17
C LYS A 243 -3.99 -2.63 -6.49
N ALA A 244 -3.20 -3.42 -5.79
CA ALA A 244 -3.64 -4.65 -5.13
C ALA A 244 -3.55 -4.56 -3.59
N PHE A 245 -3.16 -3.39 -3.07
CA PHE A 245 -2.92 -3.15 -1.65
C PHE A 245 -4.15 -3.49 -0.80
N ARG A 246 -5.34 -3.03 -1.23
CA ARG A 246 -6.61 -3.31 -0.55
C ARG A 246 -6.76 -4.81 -0.30
N LEU A 247 -6.68 -5.62 -1.35
CA LEU A 247 -6.87 -7.07 -1.23
C LEU A 247 -5.85 -7.72 -0.31
N LEU A 248 -4.57 -7.35 -0.39
CA LEU A 248 -3.51 -7.92 0.45
C LEU A 248 -3.71 -7.54 1.93
N ALA A 249 -4.04 -6.29 2.20
CA ALA A 249 -4.32 -5.84 3.56
C ALA A 249 -5.60 -6.49 4.13
N TYR A 250 -6.66 -6.65 3.31
CA TYR A 250 -7.85 -7.42 3.69
C TYR A 250 -7.56 -8.92 3.85
N ALA A 251 -6.53 -9.47 3.20
CA ALA A 251 -6.09 -10.85 3.40
C ALA A 251 -5.25 -11.03 4.68
N GLY A 252 -4.82 -9.93 5.32
CA GLY A 252 -4.04 -9.96 6.55
C GLY A 252 -2.53 -9.81 6.36
N ALA A 253 -2.08 -9.34 5.18
CA ALA A 253 -0.67 -9.04 4.94
C ALA A 253 -0.13 -8.01 5.96
N ASP A 254 1.09 -8.21 6.42
CA ASP A 254 1.74 -7.29 7.35
C ASP A 254 2.26 -6.03 6.63
N VAL A 255 1.54 -4.93 6.86
CA VAL A 255 1.86 -3.58 6.34
C VAL A 255 3.15 -2.98 6.92
N LYS A 256 3.67 -3.55 8.03
CA LYS A 256 4.87 -3.05 8.73
C LYS A 256 6.18 -3.65 8.22
N LEU A 257 6.12 -4.60 7.30
CA LEU A 257 7.32 -5.21 6.75
C LEU A 257 8.22 -4.15 6.11
N LEU A 258 9.47 -4.13 6.56
CA LEU A 258 10.50 -3.21 6.10
C LEU A 258 11.31 -3.88 5.00
N ASN A 259 11.58 -3.14 3.92
CA ASN A 259 12.58 -3.54 2.95
C ASN A 259 14.01 -3.29 3.47
N LYS A 260 15.03 -3.67 2.69
CA LYS A 260 16.44 -3.42 3.05
C LYS A 260 16.79 -1.93 3.17
N SER A 261 16.01 -1.06 2.53
CA SER A 261 16.14 0.40 2.61
C SER A 261 15.47 0.99 3.87
N GLY A 262 14.75 0.18 4.65
CA GLY A 262 13.97 0.64 5.81
C GLY A 262 12.61 1.25 5.45
N GLU A 263 12.11 1.01 4.23
CA GLU A 263 10.84 1.54 3.74
C GLU A 263 9.71 0.51 3.97
N THR A 264 8.54 1.01 4.34
CA THR A 264 7.28 0.23 4.44
C THR A 264 6.41 0.48 3.21
N ALA A 265 5.31 -0.29 3.08
CA ALA A 265 4.29 0.00 2.06
C ALA A 265 3.73 1.43 2.20
N ILE A 266 3.65 1.93 3.44
CA ILE A 266 3.15 3.28 3.76
C ILE A 266 4.12 4.35 3.21
N THR A 267 5.41 4.26 3.54
CA THR A 267 6.41 5.26 3.10
C THR A 267 6.60 5.27 1.58
N LEU A 268 6.47 4.11 0.91
CA LEU A 268 6.50 4.08 -0.56
C LEU A 268 5.23 4.63 -1.20
N SER A 269 4.08 4.53 -0.51
CA SER A 269 2.83 5.12 -0.98
C SER A 269 2.85 6.66 -0.94
N GLU A 270 3.59 7.26 0.00
CA GLU A 270 3.80 8.72 0.11
C GLU A 270 4.54 9.30 -1.10
N LEU A 271 5.41 8.52 -1.73
CA LEU A 271 6.12 8.91 -2.95
C LEU A 271 5.24 8.85 -4.21
N ASN A 272 4.06 8.24 -4.12
CA ASN A 272 3.12 8.09 -5.23
C ASN A 272 2.06 9.20 -5.22
N GLN A 273 1.62 9.59 -6.42
CA GLN A 273 0.59 10.64 -6.60
C GLN A 273 -0.77 10.30 -5.96
N ASN A 274 -0.99 9.05 -5.53
CA ASN A 274 -2.27 8.56 -4.99
C ASN A 274 -2.23 8.29 -3.48
N HIS A 275 -1.31 8.93 -2.74
CA HIS A 275 -1.21 8.84 -1.28
C HIS A 275 -2.56 8.99 -0.56
N ASP A 276 -3.42 9.89 -1.03
CA ASP A 276 -4.73 10.13 -0.40
C ASP A 276 -5.68 8.91 -0.48
N LEU A 277 -5.59 8.12 -1.56
CA LEU A 277 -6.40 6.92 -1.70
C LEU A 277 -5.90 5.82 -0.76
N PHE A 278 -4.59 5.76 -0.53
CA PHE A 278 -3.96 4.82 0.38
C PHE A 278 -4.35 5.08 1.84
N GLU A 279 -4.25 6.33 2.30
CA GLU A 279 -4.64 6.71 3.67
C GLU A 279 -6.11 6.38 3.94
N LYS A 280 -7.00 6.62 2.97
CA LYS A 280 -8.42 6.26 3.08
C LYS A 280 -8.65 4.76 3.20
N VAL A 281 -8.00 3.95 2.36
CA VAL A 281 -8.15 2.48 2.39
C VAL A 281 -7.63 1.91 3.71
N MET A 282 -6.51 2.44 4.22
CA MET A 282 -5.96 2.02 5.50
C MET A 282 -6.84 2.41 6.68
N LEU A 283 -7.44 3.62 6.65
CA LEU A 283 -8.40 4.04 7.65
C LEU A 283 -9.65 3.12 7.66
N GLU A 284 -10.23 2.82 6.49
CA GLU A 284 -11.36 1.89 6.37
C GLU A 284 -11.03 0.52 6.96
N LEU A 285 -9.85 -0.03 6.64
CA LEU A 285 -9.37 -1.31 7.15
C LEU A 285 -9.28 -1.36 8.68
N GLU A 286 -8.79 -0.30 9.31
CA GLU A 286 -8.70 -0.22 10.76
C GLU A 286 -10.05 -0.08 11.43
N LEU A 287 -10.95 0.71 10.84
CA LEU A 287 -12.32 0.87 11.34
C LEU A 287 -13.06 -0.47 11.31
N GLU A 288 -12.93 -1.25 10.22
CA GLU A 288 -13.60 -2.55 10.07
C GLU A 288 -12.99 -3.67 10.92
N LYS A 289 -11.65 -3.82 10.92
CA LYS A 289 -10.99 -4.99 11.54
C LYS A 289 -10.42 -4.76 12.94
N GLY A 290 -10.35 -3.51 13.40
CA GLY A 290 -9.78 -3.18 14.71
C GLY A 290 -8.35 -3.69 14.87
N ASN A 291 -7.54 -3.54 13.82
CA ASN A 291 -6.25 -4.21 13.71
C ASN A 291 -5.30 -3.78 14.84
N ARG A 292 -5.05 -4.68 15.80
CA ARG A 292 -4.07 -4.49 16.88
C ARG A 292 -2.62 -4.37 16.37
N ASN A 293 -2.39 -4.64 15.08
CA ASN A 293 -1.08 -4.56 14.45
C ASN A 293 -0.76 -3.19 13.84
N ALA A 294 -1.63 -2.17 13.94
CA ALA A 294 -1.42 -0.88 13.29
C ALA A 294 -0.61 0.16 14.11
N GLY A 295 0.29 -0.28 14.99
CA GLY A 295 1.23 0.62 15.70
C GLY A 295 2.29 1.27 14.81
N GLY A 296 1.87 1.94 13.74
CA GLY A 296 2.70 2.60 12.73
C GLY A 296 1.87 3.35 11.67
N PHE A 297 0.60 2.99 11.49
CA PHE A 297 -0.34 3.78 10.69
C PHE A 297 -1.07 4.76 11.62
N TYR A 298 -0.96 6.04 11.32
CA TYR A 298 -1.52 7.11 12.15
C TYR A 298 -3.01 7.31 11.86
N ALA A 299 -3.82 6.26 12.07
CA ALA A 299 -5.27 6.20 11.88
C ALA A 299 -6.00 7.51 12.21
N LEU A 300 -5.79 7.96 13.45
CA LEU A 300 -6.43 9.12 14.03
C LEU A 300 -6.01 10.42 13.34
N HIS A 301 -4.78 10.47 12.83
CA HIS A 301 -4.25 11.61 12.08
C HIS A 301 -4.89 11.69 10.70
N CYS A 302 -5.02 10.55 9.99
CA CYS A 302 -5.71 10.49 8.70
C CYS A 302 -7.18 10.88 8.86
N ALA A 303 -7.88 10.32 9.86
CA ALA A 303 -9.27 10.67 10.15
C ALA A 303 -9.45 12.17 10.45
N ALA A 304 -8.54 12.75 11.26
CA ALA A 304 -8.54 14.18 11.57
C ALA A 304 -8.26 15.07 10.35
N ARG A 305 -7.33 14.65 9.47
CA ARG A 305 -7.01 15.35 8.21
C ARG A 305 -8.20 15.34 7.25
N TYR A 306 -8.87 14.20 7.08
CA TYR A 306 -10.05 14.09 6.21
C TYR A 306 -11.32 14.66 6.82
N GLY A 307 -11.33 14.96 8.12
CA GLY A 307 -12.50 15.51 8.80
C GLY A 307 -13.59 14.48 9.10
N ASP A 308 -13.25 13.20 9.16
CA ASP A 308 -14.18 12.11 9.45
C ASP A 308 -14.44 12.00 10.96
N LEU A 309 -15.49 12.69 11.42
CA LEU A 309 -15.86 12.78 12.84
C LEU A 309 -16.22 11.40 13.42
N ASP A 310 -16.92 10.56 12.66
CA ASP A 310 -17.36 9.24 13.10
C ASP A 310 -16.16 8.31 13.30
N ALA A 311 -15.20 8.35 12.37
CA ALA A 311 -13.95 7.61 12.50
C ALA A 311 -13.14 8.04 13.73
N VAL A 312 -13.02 9.34 13.99
CA VAL A 312 -12.32 9.87 15.18
C VAL A 312 -13.01 9.43 16.48
N MET A 313 -14.35 9.49 16.54
CA MET A 313 -15.11 9.00 17.69
C MET A 313 -14.86 7.51 17.93
N LEU A 314 -14.91 6.69 16.87
CA LEU A 314 -14.69 5.25 16.98
C LEU A 314 -13.26 4.93 17.42
N LEU A 315 -12.25 5.55 16.80
CA LEU A 315 -10.84 5.32 17.14
C LEU A 315 -10.53 5.74 18.59
N THR A 316 -11.04 6.88 19.02
CA THR A 316 -10.83 7.34 20.40
C THR A 316 -11.56 6.45 21.40
N SER A 317 -12.77 5.95 21.06
CA SER A 317 -13.48 4.95 21.88
C SER A 317 -12.71 3.62 22.03
N ARG A 318 -11.85 3.29 21.06
CA ARG A 318 -10.97 2.12 21.07
C ARG A 318 -9.66 2.35 21.83
N GLY A 319 -9.46 3.53 22.42
CA GLY A 319 -8.31 3.87 23.26
C GLY A 319 -7.12 4.48 22.52
N TYR A 320 -7.30 4.99 21.31
CA TYR A 320 -6.24 5.76 20.62
C TYR A 320 -5.99 7.08 21.35
N ASP A 321 -4.72 7.40 21.59
CA ASP A 321 -4.32 8.66 22.24
C ASP A 321 -4.31 9.82 21.22
N VAL A 322 -5.08 10.86 21.52
CA VAL A 322 -5.26 12.07 20.70
C VAL A 322 -4.04 13.00 20.68
N ASN A 323 -3.02 12.73 21.50
CA ASN A 323 -1.82 13.56 21.63
C ASN A 323 -0.54 12.92 21.05
N VAL A 324 -0.62 11.70 20.53
CA VAL A 324 0.53 11.05 19.89
C VAL A 324 0.87 11.81 18.62
N PRO A 325 2.13 12.22 18.41
CA PRO A 325 2.55 12.84 17.16
C PRO A 325 2.83 11.79 16.07
N ASP A 326 2.62 12.18 14.81
CA ASP A 326 3.04 11.41 13.63
C ASP A 326 4.56 11.45 13.39
N GLY A 327 5.01 10.78 12.31
CA GLY A 327 6.43 10.74 11.93
C GLY A 327 7.04 12.11 11.64
N ASP A 328 6.22 13.10 11.29
CA ASP A 328 6.62 14.49 11.05
C ASP A 328 6.46 15.39 12.30
N GLY A 329 5.96 14.83 13.40
CA GLY A 329 5.75 15.52 14.66
C GLY A 329 4.41 16.26 14.78
N TYR A 330 3.44 16.04 13.88
CA TYR A 330 2.11 16.64 13.97
C TYR A 330 1.17 15.76 14.79
N THR A 331 0.34 16.37 15.64
CA THR A 331 -0.77 15.67 16.31
C THR A 331 -2.04 15.68 15.45
N PRO A 332 -3.05 14.84 15.74
CA PRO A 332 -4.34 14.89 15.04
C PRO A 332 -4.97 16.29 15.07
N LEU A 333 -4.85 17.02 16.19
CA LEU A 333 -5.35 18.39 16.32
C LEU A 333 -4.62 19.37 15.39
N MET A 334 -3.30 19.21 15.22
CA MET A 334 -2.53 20.05 14.32
C MET A 334 -2.93 19.85 12.85
N LEU A 335 -3.21 18.62 12.45
CA LEU A 335 -3.68 18.32 11.10
C LEU A 335 -5.09 18.89 10.88
N ALA A 336 -6.03 18.67 11.80
CA ALA A 336 -7.36 19.27 11.72
C ALA A 336 -7.31 20.81 11.64
N ALA A 337 -6.41 21.44 12.40
CA ALA A 337 -6.21 22.89 12.39
C ALA A 337 -5.64 23.39 11.05
N ARG A 338 -4.70 22.65 10.47
CA ARG A 338 -4.10 22.96 9.16
C ARG A 338 -5.12 22.92 8.04
N GLU A 339 -6.02 21.93 8.07
CA GLU A 339 -7.13 21.80 7.12
C GLU A 339 -8.32 22.74 7.42
N GLY A 340 -8.25 23.52 8.50
CA GLY A 340 -9.28 24.50 8.88
C GLY A 340 -10.59 23.91 9.42
N ASN A 341 -10.57 22.64 9.85
CA ASN A 341 -11.77 21.93 10.28
C ASN A 341 -12.10 22.21 11.77
N GLY A 342 -12.91 23.24 12.01
CA GLY A 342 -13.36 23.65 13.35
C GLY A 342 -14.09 22.56 14.15
N PRO A 343 -15.14 21.90 13.59
CA PRO A 343 -15.85 20.81 14.28
C PRO A 343 -14.93 19.65 14.68
N MET A 344 -13.96 19.28 13.84
CA MET A 344 -12.98 18.25 14.17
C MET A 344 -12.05 18.68 15.31
N CYS A 345 -11.59 19.94 15.30
CA CYS A 345 -10.81 20.49 16.41
C CYS A 345 -11.61 20.46 17.72
N GLU A 346 -12.89 20.83 17.70
CA GLU A 346 -13.76 20.78 18.87
C GLU A 346 -13.91 19.34 19.40
N LEU A 347 -14.10 18.36 18.51
CA LEU A 347 -14.18 16.95 18.86
C LEU A 347 -12.89 16.46 19.52
N LEU A 348 -11.72 16.72 18.91
CA LEU A 348 -10.43 16.31 19.45
C LEU A 348 -10.12 16.97 20.80
N ILE A 349 -10.44 18.27 20.94
CA ILE A 349 -10.30 19.01 22.20
C ILE A 349 -11.19 18.39 23.29
N SER A 350 -12.44 18.02 22.95
CA SER A 350 -13.35 17.38 23.91
C SER A 350 -12.83 16.01 24.41
N HIS A 351 -11.98 15.36 23.62
CA HIS A 351 -11.30 14.11 23.99
C HIS A 351 -9.91 14.33 24.62
N GLY A 352 -9.54 15.58 24.95
CA GLY A 352 -8.32 15.89 25.71
C GLY A 352 -7.09 16.21 24.85
N ALA A 353 -7.27 16.67 23.62
CA ALA A 353 -6.16 17.13 22.78
C ALA A 353 -5.49 18.38 23.36
N ASN A 354 -4.15 18.39 23.36
CA ASN A 354 -3.33 19.47 23.89
C ASN A 354 -3.08 20.55 22.83
N CYS A 355 -3.74 21.71 23.00
CA CYS A 355 -3.59 22.87 22.11
C CYS A 355 -2.18 23.50 22.11
N ASP A 356 -1.41 23.32 23.20
CA ASP A 356 -0.08 23.90 23.38
C ASP A 356 1.05 23.01 22.86
N PHE A 357 0.73 21.83 22.31
CA PHE A 357 1.73 20.92 21.74
C PHE A 357 2.50 21.63 20.61
N LYS A 358 3.82 21.37 20.53
CA LYS A 358 4.71 21.94 19.52
C LYS A 358 5.38 20.83 18.73
N ASN A 359 5.30 20.91 17.41
CA ASN A 359 6.02 19.99 16.52
C ASN A 359 7.52 20.32 16.51
N ALA A 360 8.32 19.53 15.78
CA ALA A 360 9.77 19.73 15.65
C ALA A 360 10.17 21.11 15.06
N LYS A 361 9.24 21.78 14.36
CA LYS A 361 9.41 23.13 13.80
C LYS A 361 8.97 24.24 14.76
N GLY A 362 8.51 23.90 15.97
CA GLY A 362 8.01 24.84 16.96
C GLY A 362 6.60 25.36 16.68
N GLU A 363 5.87 24.75 15.75
CA GLU A 363 4.52 25.12 15.35
C GLU A 363 3.49 24.50 16.29
N THR A 364 2.51 25.30 16.70
CA THR A 364 1.31 24.86 17.44
C THR A 364 0.11 24.72 16.51
N ALA A 365 -0.94 24.02 16.94
CA ALA A 365 -2.20 23.92 16.19
C ALA A 365 -2.76 25.30 15.82
N LEU A 366 -2.69 26.27 16.74
CA LEU A 366 -3.10 27.66 16.49
C LEU A 366 -2.27 28.32 15.38
N SER A 367 -0.95 28.12 15.38
CA SER A 367 -0.08 28.70 14.35
C SER A 367 -0.34 28.11 12.97
N LEU A 368 -0.66 26.81 12.89
CA LEU A 368 -1.00 26.13 11.65
C LEU A 368 -2.36 26.58 11.12
N ALA A 369 -3.35 26.71 11.99
CA ALA A 369 -4.64 27.32 11.65
C ALA A 369 -4.45 28.73 11.08
N ARG A 370 -3.64 29.60 11.70
CA ARG A 370 -3.44 30.97 11.18
C ARG A 370 -2.66 31.05 9.87
N LYS A 371 -1.82 30.05 9.57
CA LYS A 371 -1.07 29.97 8.31
C LYS A 371 -1.91 29.43 7.14
N THR A 372 -3.05 28.80 7.41
CA THR A 372 -3.86 28.19 6.35
C THR A 372 -4.46 29.26 5.43
N THR A 373 -4.53 28.97 4.13
CA THR A 373 -5.11 29.87 3.11
C THR A 373 -6.63 29.71 2.95
N VAL A 374 -7.25 28.85 3.78
CA VAL A 374 -8.69 28.54 3.73
C VAL A 374 -9.51 29.75 4.21
N LEU A 375 -10.41 30.23 3.35
CA LEU A 375 -11.20 31.47 3.50
C LEU A 375 -12.20 31.47 4.68
N LYS A 376 -12.45 30.31 5.29
CA LYS A 376 -13.27 30.14 6.51
C LYS A 376 -12.57 29.18 7.46
N ASN A 377 -11.71 29.72 8.31
CA ASN A 377 -11.03 28.93 9.32
C ASN A 377 -11.75 29.05 10.68
N ASP A 378 -12.73 28.20 10.91
CA ASP A 378 -13.38 28.10 12.23
C ASP A 378 -12.45 27.45 13.27
N ALA A 379 -11.41 26.72 12.84
CA ALA A 379 -10.46 26.05 13.74
C ALA A 379 -9.61 27.04 14.55
N ASP A 380 -9.19 28.19 13.98
CA ASP A 380 -8.49 29.24 14.74
C ASP A 380 -9.33 29.70 15.93
N TYR A 381 -10.62 29.99 15.71
CA TYR A 381 -11.52 30.43 16.77
C TYR A 381 -11.75 29.36 17.84
N VAL A 382 -11.95 28.10 17.44
CA VAL A 382 -12.16 26.99 18.37
C VAL A 382 -10.93 26.76 19.26
N ILE A 383 -9.73 26.74 18.66
CA ILE A 383 -8.48 26.54 19.40
C ILE A 383 -8.21 27.74 20.31
N LEU A 384 -8.44 28.96 19.83
CA LEU A 384 -8.25 30.18 20.61
C LEU A 384 -9.25 30.27 21.78
N ASP A 385 -10.50 29.82 21.58
CA ASP A 385 -11.50 29.71 22.64
C ASP A 385 -11.02 28.77 23.75
N GLU A 386 -10.48 27.60 23.40
CA GLU A 386 -10.03 26.65 24.38
C GLU A 386 -8.78 27.12 25.15
N LEU A 387 -7.81 27.74 24.45
CA LEU A 387 -6.66 28.36 25.09
C LEU A 387 -7.09 29.46 26.07
N ALA A 388 -8.08 30.28 25.69
CA ALA A 388 -8.64 31.31 26.56
C ALA A 388 -9.35 30.72 27.78
N ARG A 389 -10.09 29.61 27.62
CA ARG A 389 -10.72 28.88 28.74
C ARG A 389 -9.66 28.33 29.70
N ASN A 390 -8.64 27.66 29.18
CA ASN A 390 -7.55 27.10 29.99
C ASN A 390 -6.81 28.19 30.78
N LEU A 391 -6.56 29.35 30.17
CA LEU A 391 -5.97 30.49 30.84
C LEU A 391 -6.82 30.97 32.03
N VAL A 392 -8.11 31.24 31.80
CA VAL A 392 -8.95 31.81 32.87
C VAL A 392 -9.20 30.81 34.00
N PHE A 393 -9.23 29.50 33.72
CA PHE A 393 -9.38 28.46 34.74
C PHE A 393 -8.09 28.15 35.49
N GLY A 394 -6.95 28.06 34.80
CA GLY A 394 -5.64 27.89 35.43
C GLY A 394 -5.27 29.09 36.29
N GLY A 395 -5.67 30.27 35.84
CA GLY A 395 -5.44 31.54 36.52
C GLY A 395 -4.01 32.05 36.35
N ALA A 396 -3.83 33.35 36.55
CA ALA A 396 -2.51 33.97 36.52
C ALA A 396 -2.42 35.16 37.49
N ARG A 397 -1.19 35.60 37.77
CA ARG A 397 -0.95 36.87 38.47
C ARG A 397 -1.25 38.04 37.55
N VAL A 398 -2.13 38.92 38.00
CA VAL A 398 -2.47 40.17 37.31
C VAL A 398 -2.33 41.34 38.27
N LEU A 399 -1.98 42.51 37.71
CA LEU A 399 -1.89 43.75 38.45
C LEU A 399 -3.28 44.41 38.50
N LYS A 400 -3.91 44.41 39.66
CA LYS A 400 -5.25 45.00 39.84
C LYS A 400 -5.15 46.48 40.19
N HIS A 401 -5.88 47.32 39.45
CA HIS A 401 -6.08 48.71 39.80
C HIS A 401 -7.37 48.91 40.62
N THR A 402 -7.33 49.86 41.56
CA THR A 402 -8.47 50.19 42.41
C THR A 402 -9.00 51.59 42.14
N LYS A 403 -10.29 51.80 42.42
CA LYS A 403 -10.99 53.09 42.26
C LYS A 403 -10.78 53.71 40.87
N GLU A 404 -10.99 52.92 39.81
CA GLU A 404 -10.79 53.35 38.42
C GLU A 404 -9.42 54.02 38.16
N GLY A 405 -8.37 53.51 38.79
CA GLY A 405 -6.99 53.99 38.60
C GLY A 405 -6.52 55.04 39.60
N LYS A 406 -7.38 55.55 40.49
CA LYS A 406 -6.97 56.52 41.54
C LYS A 406 -6.08 55.90 42.62
N GLY A 407 -6.27 54.62 42.93
CA GLY A 407 -5.48 53.92 43.94
C GLY A 407 -4.17 53.34 43.39
N ASN A 408 -3.30 52.90 44.31
CA ASN A 408 -2.10 52.15 43.94
C ASN A 408 -2.48 50.74 43.46
N PRO A 409 -1.92 50.28 42.33
CA PRO A 409 -2.15 48.94 41.83
C PRO A 409 -1.45 47.91 42.71
N HIS A 410 -1.96 46.68 42.73
CA HIS A 410 -1.37 45.59 43.50
C HIS A 410 -1.63 44.23 42.85
N TRP A 411 -0.69 43.30 43.02
CA TRP A 411 -0.77 41.97 42.44
C TRP A 411 -1.86 41.11 43.08
N LYS A 412 -2.55 40.34 42.23
CA LYS A 412 -3.54 39.34 42.60
C LYS A 412 -3.49 38.14 41.67
N ASP A 413 -3.67 36.96 42.25
CA ASP A 413 -3.99 35.75 41.48
C ASP A 413 -5.44 35.85 41.06
N MET A 414 -5.69 35.82 39.76
CA MET A 414 -6.99 35.92 39.15
C MET A 414 -7.32 34.61 38.45
N LYS A 415 -8.53 34.09 38.70
CA LYS A 415 -9.05 32.89 38.04
C LYS A 415 -10.58 32.92 37.97
N MET A 416 -11.14 32.31 36.94
CA MET A 416 -12.57 32.05 36.83
C MET A 416 -12.90 30.73 37.54
N VAL A 417 -14.03 30.72 38.25
CA VAL A 417 -14.57 29.49 38.84
C VAL A 417 -15.38 28.76 37.78
N ARG A 418 -15.05 27.49 37.56
CA ARG A 418 -15.69 26.61 36.57
C ARG A 418 -17.22 26.64 36.74
N ASN A 419 -17.95 26.70 35.63
CA ASN A 419 -19.41 26.61 35.53
C ASN A 419 -20.23 27.64 36.35
N SER A 420 -19.64 28.77 36.76
CA SER A 420 -20.35 29.75 37.60
C SER A 420 -20.28 31.21 37.12
N GLY A 421 -19.45 31.52 36.11
CA GLY A 421 -19.22 32.90 35.68
C GLY A 421 -18.61 33.80 36.76
N LEU A 422 -18.15 33.23 37.88
CA LEU A 422 -17.57 33.97 38.99
C LEU A 422 -16.08 34.16 38.76
N LEU A 423 -15.64 35.41 38.87
CA LEU A 423 -14.24 35.75 38.88
C LEU A 423 -13.74 35.87 40.32
N GLN A 424 -12.72 35.09 40.64
CA GLN A 424 -12.03 35.11 41.91
C GLN A 424 -10.71 35.86 41.76
N TRP A 425 -10.46 36.85 42.63
CA TRP A 425 -9.14 37.44 42.79
C TRP A 425 -8.64 37.33 44.24
N GLY A 426 -7.53 36.62 44.42
CA GLY A 426 -6.91 36.32 45.72
C GLY A 426 -7.54 35.15 46.48
N LYS A 427 -7.05 34.91 47.70
CA LYS A 427 -7.28 33.67 48.47
C LYS A 427 -8.67 33.53 49.13
N SER A 428 -9.53 34.55 49.10
CA SER A 428 -10.82 34.53 49.83
C SER A 428 -11.99 34.47 48.87
N SER A 429 -12.89 33.50 49.09
CA SER A 429 -14.18 33.37 48.38
C SER A 429 -15.11 34.56 48.59
N ARG A 430 -14.92 35.34 49.66
CA ARG A 430 -15.69 36.56 49.96
C ARG A 430 -15.45 37.71 48.96
N ARG A 431 -14.50 37.54 48.04
CA ARG A 431 -14.15 38.53 47.01
C ARG A 431 -14.48 38.05 45.59
N ASN A 432 -15.23 36.95 45.48
CA ASN A 432 -15.74 36.47 44.20
C ASN A 432 -16.74 37.50 43.67
N VAL A 433 -16.63 37.80 42.38
CA VAL A 433 -17.55 38.73 41.74
C VAL A 433 -18.07 38.14 40.45
N THR A 434 -19.38 38.26 40.26
CA THR A 434 -20.03 37.88 39.01
C THR A 434 -19.64 38.86 37.93
N CYS A 435 -18.97 38.35 36.90
CA CYS A 435 -18.65 39.12 35.72
C CYS A 435 -19.93 39.31 34.89
N ARG A 436 -20.12 40.52 34.37
CA ARG A 436 -21.12 40.80 33.34
C ARG A 436 -20.46 40.88 31.97
N GLU A 437 -19.33 41.58 31.89
CA GLU A 437 -18.64 41.84 30.64
C GLU A 437 -17.14 42.04 30.87
N ALA A 438 -16.34 41.80 29.84
CA ALA A 438 -14.93 42.16 29.80
C ALA A 438 -14.64 42.95 28.52
N GLU A 439 -13.79 43.96 28.61
CA GLU A 439 -13.42 44.83 27.49
C GLU A 439 -11.90 44.94 27.42
N LEU A 440 -11.35 44.96 26.20
CA LEU A 440 -9.93 45.21 26.00
C LEU A 440 -9.63 46.69 26.27
N GLY A 441 -8.54 46.95 26.99
CA GLY A 441 -8.05 48.30 27.24
C GLY A 441 -8.72 49.07 28.40
N PRO A 442 -8.28 50.31 28.63
CA PRO A 442 -8.72 51.16 29.73
C PRO A 442 -10.02 51.92 29.45
N SER A 443 -10.80 52.19 30.49
CA SER A 443 -11.96 53.10 30.39
C SER A 443 -11.51 54.55 30.26
N ALA A 444 -12.40 55.43 29.76
CA ALA A 444 -12.14 56.86 29.67
C ALA A 444 -11.86 57.51 31.03
N SER A 445 -12.54 57.06 32.10
CA SER A 445 -12.28 57.51 33.46
C SER A 445 -10.90 57.05 33.97
N PHE A 446 -10.51 55.81 33.69
CA PHE A 446 -9.20 55.27 34.03
C PHE A 446 -8.07 56.05 33.36
N ARG A 447 -8.21 56.32 32.06
CA ARG A 447 -7.25 57.14 31.31
C ARG A 447 -7.04 58.52 31.94
N ARG A 448 -8.12 59.22 32.29
CA ARG A 448 -8.04 60.52 32.98
C ARG A 448 -7.34 60.42 34.33
N ASN A 449 -7.67 59.41 35.13
CA ASN A 449 -7.09 59.24 36.47
C ASN A 449 -5.61 58.82 36.45
N ARG A 450 -5.15 58.17 35.36
CA ARG A 450 -3.77 57.68 35.20
C ARG A 450 -2.92 58.54 34.25
N HIS A 451 -3.47 59.60 33.66
CA HIS A 451 -2.78 60.42 32.66
C HIS A 451 -1.42 60.92 33.15
N SER A 452 -1.34 61.43 34.38
CA SER A 452 -0.09 61.94 34.97
C SER A 452 0.94 60.86 35.32
N LYS A 453 0.54 59.58 35.34
CA LYS A 453 1.40 58.44 35.71
C LYS A 453 1.95 57.69 34.49
N GLY A 454 1.50 58.01 33.28
CA GLY A 454 2.05 57.49 32.02
C GLY A 454 1.74 56.01 31.70
N ASP A 455 1.10 55.26 32.59
CA ASP A 455 0.82 53.82 32.43
C ASP A 455 -0.64 53.53 32.02
N ALA A 456 -1.40 54.55 31.65
CA ALA A 456 -2.82 54.44 31.33
C ALA A 456 -3.12 53.51 30.14
N ASN A 457 -2.20 53.43 29.18
CA ASN A 457 -2.34 52.69 27.92
C ASN A 457 -1.26 51.59 27.78
N GLY A 458 -0.75 51.07 28.89
CA GLY A 458 0.22 49.97 28.86
C GLY A 458 -0.35 48.75 28.10
N PRO A 459 0.50 47.98 27.40
CA PRO A 459 0.08 46.73 26.79
C PRO A 459 -0.41 45.76 27.89
N GLY A 460 -1.42 44.96 27.59
CA GLY A 460 -1.97 43.99 28.55
C GLY A 460 -3.03 44.55 29.51
N ILE A 461 -3.48 45.80 29.34
CA ILE A 461 -4.60 46.36 30.12
C ILE A 461 -5.93 45.83 29.61
N PHE A 462 -6.78 45.35 30.52
CA PHE A 462 -8.17 45.03 30.24
C PHE A 462 -9.09 45.41 31.40
N ARG A 463 -10.38 45.54 31.11
CA ARG A 463 -11.42 45.95 32.06
C ARG A 463 -12.43 44.83 32.23
N VAL A 464 -12.80 44.57 33.47
CA VAL A 464 -13.90 43.67 33.82
C VAL A 464 -15.03 44.49 34.45
N VAL A 465 -16.23 44.36 33.91
CA VAL A 465 -17.45 44.98 34.43
C VAL A 465 -18.24 43.93 35.20
N THR A 466 -18.53 44.26 36.44
CA THR A 466 -19.29 43.40 37.35
C THR A 466 -20.79 43.59 37.17
N THR A 467 -21.62 42.65 37.63
CA THR A 467 -23.10 42.80 37.63
C THR A 467 -23.58 44.06 38.37
N THR A 468 -22.81 44.54 39.35
CA THR A 468 -23.06 45.81 40.06
C THR A 468 -22.67 47.07 39.28
N ASN A 469 -22.40 46.97 37.97
CA ASN A 469 -21.95 48.05 37.10
C ASN A 469 -20.60 48.70 37.51
N LYS A 470 -19.84 48.05 38.40
CA LYS A 470 -18.50 48.51 38.78
C LYS A 470 -17.47 47.94 37.81
N GLY A 471 -16.64 48.82 37.25
CA GLY A 471 -15.50 48.46 36.41
C GLY A 471 -14.21 48.30 37.22
N VAL A 472 -13.47 47.22 36.97
CA VAL A 472 -12.16 46.97 37.55
C VAL A 472 -11.16 46.77 36.43
N HIS A 473 -10.01 47.45 36.50
CA HIS A 473 -8.94 47.34 35.50
C HIS A 473 -7.84 46.43 36.01
N PHE A 474 -7.33 45.60 35.11
CA PHE A 474 -6.24 44.67 35.34
C PHE A 474 -5.17 44.85 34.28
N VAL A 475 -3.93 44.55 34.64
CA VAL A 475 -2.81 44.45 33.70
C VAL A 475 -2.23 43.04 33.80
N CYS A 476 -2.19 42.31 32.70
CA CYS A 476 -1.54 41.00 32.62
C CYS A 476 -0.12 41.11 32.04
N GLU A 477 0.75 40.19 32.45
CA GLU A 477 2.02 39.95 31.76
C GLU A 477 1.74 39.27 30.40
N GLY A 478 2.56 39.54 29.38
CA GLY A 478 2.35 39.01 28.01
C GLY A 478 1.68 39.98 27.02
N GLY A 479 1.42 41.23 27.43
CA GLY A 479 0.99 42.30 26.52
C GLY A 479 -0.43 42.16 25.98
N SER A 480 -0.71 42.80 24.84
CA SER A 480 -2.07 42.93 24.30
C SER A 480 -2.71 41.61 23.90
N GLU A 481 -1.94 40.67 23.32
CA GLU A 481 -2.43 39.34 22.95
C GLU A 481 -2.93 38.57 24.18
N MET A 482 -2.21 38.67 25.30
CA MET A 482 -2.62 38.03 26.54
C MET A 482 -3.88 38.66 27.14
N ALA A 483 -4.02 39.98 27.04
CA ALA A 483 -5.23 40.67 27.47
C ALA A 483 -6.44 40.29 26.59
N GLU A 484 -6.25 40.11 25.29
CA GLU A 484 -7.28 39.61 24.39
C GLU A 484 -7.75 38.21 24.79
N LEU A 485 -6.82 37.29 25.10
CA LEU A 485 -7.14 35.96 25.62
C LEU A 485 -7.92 36.02 26.94
N TRP A 486 -7.50 36.86 27.89
CA TRP A 486 -8.23 37.07 29.14
C TRP A 486 -9.66 37.56 28.90
N VAL A 487 -9.83 38.58 28.06
CA VAL A 487 -11.15 39.15 27.73
C VAL A 487 -12.02 38.10 27.03
N ARG A 488 -11.45 37.36 26.07
CA ARG A 488 -12.14 36.30 25.34
C ARG A 488 -12.62 35.21 26.29
N GLY A 489 -11.73 34.69 27.14
CA GLY A 489 -12.07 33.64 28.12
C GLY A 489 -13.13 34.07 29.12
N ILE A 490 -13.03 35.30 29.66
CA ILE A 490 -14.06 35.83 30.58
C ILE A 490 -15.41 35.95 29.86
N LYS A 491 -15.44 36.46 28.61
CA LYS A 491 -16.69 36.57 27.84
C LYS A 491 -17.32 35.21 27.57
N LEU A 492 -16.53 34.22 27.17
CA LEU A 492 -17.00 32.85 26.91
C LEU A 492 -17.67 32.26 28.15
N ILE A 493 -16.95 32.20 29.27
CA ILE A 493 -17.46 31.58 30.50
C ILE A 493 -18.64 32.36 31.09
N THR A 494 -18.63 33.70 30.99
CA THR A 494 -19.76 34.52 31.44
C THR A 494 -21.00 34.26 30.59
N ARG A 495 -20.84 34.12 29.27
CA ARG A 495 -21.95 33.81 28.37
C ARG A 495 -22.52 32.42 28.64
N GLU A 496 -21.66 31.41 28.80
CA GLU A 496 -22.06 30.04 29.16
C GLU A 496 -22.82 30.00 30.51
N ALA A 497 -22.39 30.79 31.50
CA ALA A 497 -23.08 30.86 32.79
C ALA A 497 -24.46 31.55 32.73
N ILE A 498 -24.68 32.48 31.78
CA ILE A 498 -25.94 33.22 31.65
C ILE A 498 -26.95 32.45 30.79
N PHE A 499 -26.49 31.86 29.68
CA PHE A 499 -27.36 31.23 28.69
C PHE A 499 -27.40 29.69 28.77
N GLY A 500 -26.67 29.10 29.73
CA GLY A 500 -26.42 27.66 29.80
C GLY A 500 -25.28 27.24 28.88
N SER A 501 -24.57 26.18 29.23
CA SER A 501 -23.58 25.60 28.31
C SER A 501 -24.34 24.93 27.15
N GLN A 502 -23.91 25.14 25.91
CA GLN A 502 -24.40 24.32 24.78
C GLN A 502 -23.95 22.85 24.89
N LYS A 503 -23.10 22.52 25.88
CA LYS A 503 -22.64 21.15 26.16
C LYS A 503 -23.67 20.33 26.93
N ASP A 504 -24.43 20.93 27.85
CA ASP A 504 -25.38 20.20 28.71
C ASP A 504 -26.67 19.74 27.97
N SER A 505 -26.99 20.34 26.83
CA SER A 505 -28.17 19.95 26.03
C SER A 505 -27.97 18.69 25.18
N ARG A 506 -26.74 18.16 25.08
CA ARG A 506 -26.46 16.91 24.33
C ARG A 506 -26.33 15.67 25.22
N GLU A 507 -26.00 15.81 26.51
CA GLU A 507 -25.97 14.68 27.45
C GLU A 507 -27.38 14.23 27.90
N GLN A 508 -28.43 15.06 27.75
CA GLN A 508 -29.81 14.69 28.09
C GLN A 508 -30.59 13.96 26.97
N LEU A 509 -29.99 13.75 25.80
CA LEU A 509 -30.59 12.99 24.69
C LEU A 509 -29.99 11.59 24.51
N GLY A 510 -29.11 11.17 25.42
CA GLY A 510 -28.40 9.89 25.39
C GLY A 510 -28.53 9.06 26.66
N SER A 511 -29.67 9.13 27.35
CA SER A 511 -30.02 8.26 28.49
C SER A 511 -31.20 7.36 28.17
#